data_AF-A0A7X0DDU3-F1
#
_entry.id   AF-A0A7X0DDU3-F1
#
_cell.length_a   1.000
_cell.length_b   1.000
_cell.length_c   1.000
_cell.angle_alpha   90.00
_cell.angle_beta   90.00
_cell.angle_gamma   90.00
#
_symmetry.space_group_name_H-M   'P 1'
#
loop_
_entity.id
_entity.type
_entity.pdbx_description
1 polymer ?
#
loop_
_entity_poly.entity_id
_entity_poly.type
_entity_poly.pdbx_seq_one_letter_code
_entity_poly.pdbx_strand_id
1 'polypeptide(L)'
;MSDRPTMTTTAGAPIPDNQNTMTAGPRGGVMLQDYQLIEKLAHQNRERIPERVVHAKGWGAYGTLKITGDISKYTKAKCLQPGAETPMLARFSTVAGELGAADHERDVRGFALKFYTPEGNWDLVGNNTPVFFIRDPLKFPDFIHTQKRHPRTNLRSATAMWDFWSLSPESLHQVTILMSDRGLPVDPMHMNGYGSHTYSFWNDAGERYWVKFHFKTQQSHKHFTNEEGEALIGKTREGYQEALFGGIERGEFPRWKVQVQIMTEEQAENTSYNPFDLTKVWPHAEFPPIDIGIMELNRNADNYFAEIEQAAFSPSNIVPGISHSPDKMLQARVFSYADAHRYRLGTHYENIPVNQPRCPVHHYHRDGQMNTYGGLRTGNPDAYYEPNSVNGPFEDASSKEPPLKISGDMARYNHREGNDDYSQPRALFNLFDDAQKGRLFSNIAAAMGGVPGEIVERQLAHFKLVHPDYEAGVRAALERLHGYKADTISAQPTAAE
;
A
#
# COMPACT_ATOMS: atom_id res chain seq x y z
N MET A 1 -16.83 26.47 -33.48
CA MET A 1 -17.85 25.78 -32.67
C MET A 1 -17.44 24.33 -32.63
N SER A 2 -17.13 23.76 -31.46
CA SER A 2 -16.87 22.33 -31.37
C SER A 2 -18.21 21.59 -31.49
N ASP A 3 -18.31 20.60 -32.36
CA ASP A 3 -19.48 19.70 -32.42
C ASP A 3 -19.68 19.07 -31.03
N ARG A 4 -20.79 19.42 -30.38
CA ARG A 4 -21.13 18.88 -29.06
C ARG A 4 -21.80 17.51 -29.25
N PRO A 5 -21.37 16.46 -28.52
CA PRO A 5 -22.03 15.16 -28.60
C PRO A 5 -23.50 15.21 -28.17
N THR A 6 -24.34 14.42 -28.82
CA THR A 6 -25.76 14.24 -28.46
C THR A 6 -25.88 13.38 -27.19
N MET A 7 -26.67 13.82 -26.21
CA MET A 7 -26.96 13.05 -25.01
C MET A 7 -27.87 11.86 -25.33
N THR A 8 -27.56 10.69 -24.76
CA THR A 8 -28.34 9.47 -24.97
C THR A 8 -28.65 8.76 -23.64
N THR A 9 -29.63 7.86 -23.68
CA THR A 9 -29.84 6.83 -22.65
C THR A 9 -28.76 5.77 -22.71
N THR A 10 -28.74 4.85 -21.74
CA THR A 10 -27.81 3.71 -21.73
C THR A 10 -27.99 2.74 -22.90
N ALA A 11 -29.19 2.70 -23.49
CA ALA A 11 -29.49 1.94 -24.70
C ALA A 11 -29.21 2.73 -26.00
N GLY A 12 -28.65 3.94 -25.91
CA GLY A 12 -28.25 4.75 -27.06
C GLY A 12 -29.37 5.60 -27.68
N ALA A 13 -30.54 5.72 -27.05
CA ALA A 13 -31.62 6.56 -27.56
C ALA A 13 -31.35 8.05 -27.25
N PRO A 14 -31.49 8.98 -28.22
CA PRO A 14 -31.30 10.41 -27.96
C PRO A 14 -32.27 10.95 -26.91
N ILE A 15 -31.78 11.82 -26.01
CA ILE A 15 -32.58 12.48 -24.97
C ILE A 15 -33.05 13.86 -25.48
N PRO A 16 -34.37 14.09 -25.61
CA PRO A 16 -34.90 15.34 -26.15
C PRO A 16 -34.89 16.50 -25.14
N ASP A 17 -35.04 16.22 -23.84
CA ASP A 17 -35.02 17.21 -22.76
C ASP A 17 -34.38 16.60 -21.51
N ASN A 18 -33.42 17.30 -20.90
CA ASN A 18 -32.74 16.90 -19.67
C ASN A 18 -32.85 17.98 -18.57
N GLN A 19 -33.75 18.95 -18.76
CA GLN A 19 -34.00 20.06 -17.86
C GLN A 19 -35.35 19.91 -17.13
N ASN A 20 -36.31 19.21 -17.75
CA ASN A 20 -37.67 19.07 -17.22
C ASN A 20 -38.09 17.59 -17.15
N THR A 21 -38.78 17.22 -16.06
CA THR A 21 -39.44 15.92 -15.93
C THR A 21 -40.81 15.93 -16.59
N MET A 22 -41.28 14.77 -17.06
CA MET A 22 -42.63 14.63 -17.61
C MET A 22 -43.69 14.66 -16.49
N THR A 23 -44.63 15.60 -16.57
CA THR A 23 -45.70 15.77 -15.58
C THR A 23 -47.10 15.77 -16.20
N ALA A 24 -48.12 15.47 -15.39
CA ALA A 24 -49.53 15.60 -15.76
C ALA A 24 -49.98 17.09 -15.83
N GLY A 25 -49.53 17.80 -16.86
CA GLY A 25 -49.68 19.25 -17.01
C GLY A 25 -48.64 20.03 -16.19
N PRO A 26 -48.58 21.37 -16.32
CA PRO A 26 -47.48 22.19 -15.79
C PRO A 26 -47.30 22.19 -14.25
N ARG A 27 -48.30 21.71 -13.50
CA ARG A 27 -48.30 21.65 -12.02
C ARG A 27 -48.78 20.29 -11.47
N GLY A 28 -48.79 19.26 -12.33
CA GLY A 28 -49.21 17.91 -11.95
C GLY A 28 -48.06 17.06 -11.41
N GLY A 29 -48.37 15.83 -10.99
CA GLY A 29 -47.37 14.86 -10.57
C GLY A 29 -46.49 14.36 -11.72
N VAL A 30 -45.29 13.86 -11.37
CA VAL A 30 -44.35 13.23 -12.30
C VAL A 30 -44.89 11.88 -12.77
N MET A 31 -44.72 11.59 -14.06
CA MET A 31 -45.21 10.37 -14.69
C MET A 31 -44.19 9.24 -14.59
N LEU A 32 -44.62 8.04 -14.19
CA LEU A 32 -43.75 6.84 -14.13
C LEU A 32 -43.15 6.47 -15.50
N GLN A 33 -43.79 6.89 -16.60
CA GLN A 33 -43.28 6.66 -17.96
C GLN A 33 -42.07 7.53 -18.32
N ASP A 34 -41.68 8.48 -17.46
CA ASP A 34 -40.42 9.22 -17.60
C ASP A 34 -39.23 8.32 -17.23
N TYR A 35 -38.98 7.32 -18.07
CA TYR A 35 -37.92 6.35 -17.83
C TYR A 35 -36.53 6.97 -17.92
N GLN A 36 -36.37 8.11 -18.61
CA GLN A 36 -35.09 8.84 -18.71
C GLN A 36 -34.71 9.46 -17.36
N LEU A 37 -35.70 10.04 -16.64
CA LEU A 37 -35.53 10.45 -15.24
C LEU A 37 -35.15 9.26 -14.36
N ILE A 38 -35.90 8.16 -14.46
CA ILE A 38 -35.72 6.98 -13.60
C ILE A 38 -34.34 6.35 -13.83
N GLU A 39 -33.94 6.17 -15.09
CA GLU A 39 -32.62 5.64 -15.47
C GLU A 39 -31.50 6.50 -14.86
N LYS A 40 -31.55 7.82 -15.06
CA LYS A 40 -30.53 8.76 -14.55
C LYS A 40 -30.39 8.70 -13.02
N LEU A 41 -31.50 8.74 -12.28
CA LEU A 41 -31.48 8.65 -10.82
C LEU A 41 -31.04 7.26 -10.33
N ALA A 42 -31.42 6.19 -11.02
CA ALA A 42 -31.02 4.83 -10.67
C ALA A 42 -29.51 4.61 -10.81
N HIS A 43 -28.88 5.22 -11.83
CA HIS A 43 -27.44 5.20 -12.02
C HIS A 43 -26.71 6.02 -10.94
N GLN A 44 -27.19 7.23 -10.63
CA GLN A 44 -26.61 8.07 -9.56
C GLN A 44 -26.52 7.31 -8.22
N ASN A 45 -27.58 6.59 -7.85
CA ASN A 45 -27.63 5.81 -6.62
C ASN A 45 -26.64 4.62 -6.59
N ARG A 46 -25.97 4.30 -7.69
CA ARG A 46 -25.04 3.17 -7.85
C ARG A 46 -23.63 3.59 -8.27
N GLU A 47 -23.31 4.88 -8.21
CA GLU A 47 -21.97 5.37 -8.54
C GLU A 47 -20.90 4.95 -7.52
N ARG A 48 -21.27 4.74 -6.25
CA ARG A 48 -20.32 4.41 -5.19
C ARG A 48 -20.13 2.90 -5.07
N ILE A 49 -18.86 2.49 -5.01
CA ILE A 49 -18.43 1.14 -4.62
C ILE A 49 -17.82 1.19 -3.22
N PRO A 50 -17.61 0.06 -2.52
CA PRO A 50 -16.83 0.06 -1.29
C PRO A 50 -15.46 0.69 -1.51
N GLU A 51 -15.02 1.57 -0.60
CA GLU A 51 -13.63 2.01 -0.59
C GLU A 51 -12.69 0.86 -0.19
N ARG A 52 -11.38 1.04 -0.36
CA ARG A 52 -10.41 0.08 0.16
C ARG A 52 -10.46 0.07 1.69
N VAL A 53 -10.47 -1.12 2.30
CA VAL A 53 -10.50 -1.28 3.76
C VAL A 53 -9.32 -0.56 4.46
N VAL A 54 -8.18 -0.51 3.78
CA VAL A 54 -6.99 0.27 4.13
C VAL A 54 -6.51 0.99 2.88
N HIS A 55 -5.84 2.12 3.04
CA HIS A 55 -5.34 2.92 1.90
C HIS A 55 -6.44 3.46 0.97
N ALA A 56 -7.59 3.85 1.55
CA ALA A 56 -8.73 4.38 0.82
C ALA A 56 -8.37 5.69 0.11
N LYS A 57 -7.89 6.70 0.85
CA LYS A 57 -7.42 7.96 0.26
C LYS A 57 -6.13 7.76 -0.53
N GLY A 58 -6.17 8.01 -1.83
CA GLY A 58 -5.02 7.77 -2.70
C GLY A 58 -5.02 8.61 -3.96
N TRP A 59 -3.91 8.52 -4.67
CA TRP A 59 -3.59 9.33 -5.85
C TRP A 59 -2.63 8.51 -6.72
N GLY A 60 -2.63 8.72 -8.02
CA GLY A 60 -1.85 7.88 -8.90
C GLY A 60 -1.63 8.45 -10.28
N ALA A 61 -0.64 7.88 -10.95
CA ALA A 61 -0.23 8.28 -12.28
C ALA A 61 0.46 7.11 -12.98
N TYR A 62 0.46 7.17 -14.31
CA TYR A 62 1.16 6.23 -15.16
C TYR A 62 2.59 6.67 -15.42
N GLY A 63 3.41 5.71 -15.83
CA GLY A 63 4.81 5.94 -16.09
C GLY A 63 5.49 4.75 -16.74
N THR A 64 6.82 4.76 -16.67
CA THR A 64 7.68 3.71 -17.24
C THR A 64 8.77 3.33 -16.24
N LEU A 65 9.00 2.02 -16.08
CA LEU A 65 10.21 1.47 -15.48
C LEU A 65 11.23 1.19 -16.59
N LYS A 66 12.42 1.77 -16.46
CA LYS A 66 13.55 1.56 -17.36
C LYS A 66 14.72 0.92 -16.64
N ILE A 67 15.14 -0.25 -17.10
CA ILE A 67 16.27 -1.00 -16.51
C ILE A 67 17.58 -0.61 -17.19
N THR A 68 18.55 -0.22 -16.37
CA THR A 68 19.88 0.25 -16.80
C THR A 68 21.02 -0.58 -16.24
N GLY A 69 20.79 -1.28 -15.13
CA GLY A 69 21.75 -2.23 -14.55
C GLY A 69 21.50 -3.66 -15.05
N ASP A 70 22.47 -4.54 -14.83
CA ASP A 70 22.35 -5.96 -15.15
C ASP A 70 22.28 -6.82 -13.89
N ILE A 71 21.11 -7.43 -13.70
CA ILE A 71 20.84 -8.40 -12.63
C ILE A 71 20.36 -9.75 -13.19
N SER A 72 20.59 -10.01 -14.48
CA SER A 72 20.18 -11.25 -15.16
C SER A 72 20.71 -12.51 -14.47
N LYS A 73 21.89 -12.42 -13.83
CA LYS A 73 22.46 -13.51 -13.03
C LYS A 73 21.60 -13.92 -11.82
N TYR A 74 20.72 -13.04 -11.33
CA TYR A 74 19.86 -13.31 -10.18
C TYR A 74 18.42 -13.64 -10.58
N THR A 75 17.91 -13.03 -11.66
CA THR A 75 16.51 -13.16 -12.08
C THR A 75 16.38 -13.27 -13.59
N LYS A 76 15.48 -14.16 -14.03
CA LYS A 76 15.07 -14.25 -15.44
C LYS A 76 13.86 -13.39 -15.80
N ALA A 77 13.37 -12.56 -14.89
CA ALA A 77 12.19 -11.74 -15.11
C ALA A 77 12.40 -10.76 -16.28
N LYS A 78 11.58 -10.86 -17.33
CA LYS A 78 11.75 -10.07 -18.56
C LYS A 78 11.70 -8.56 -18.33
N CYS A 79 10.87 -8.09 -17.39
CA CYS A 79 10.77 -6.68 -17.03
C CYS A 79 12.00 -6.13 -16.28
N LEU A 80 12.90 -7.00 -15.83
CA LEU A 80 14.12 -6.66 -15.09
C LEU A 80 15.42 -6.92 -15.88
N GLN A 81 15.32 -7.27 -17.17
CA GLN A 81 16.48 -7.48 -18.02
C GLN A 81 17.08 -6.15 -18.51
N PRO A 82 18.40 -6.08 -18.80
CA PRO A 82 19.04 -4.86 -19.28
C PRO A 82 18.33 -4.25 -20.50
N GLY A 83 18.02 -2.95 -20.43
CA GLY A 83 17.34 -2.22 -21.49
C GLY A 83 15.82 -2.42 -21.56
N ALA A 84 15.23 -3.23 -20.67
CA ALA A 84 13.78 -3.38 -20.60
C ALA A 84 13.12 -2.03 -20.22
N GLU A 85 12.07 -1.68 -20.97
CA GLU A 85 11.19 -0.55 -20.68
C GLU A 85 9.77 -1.09 -20.50
N THR A 86 9.24 -0.96 -19.28
CA THR A 86 7.96 -1.55 -18.90
C THR A 86 6.97 -0.45 -18.52
N PRO A 87 5.84 -0.29 -19.24
CA PRO A 87 4.77 0.61 -18.83
C PRO A 87 4.24 0.22 -17.46
N MET A 88 3.82 1.21 -16.66
CA MET A 88 3.35 0.98 -15.31
C MET A 88 2.30 1.97 -14.82
N LEU A 89 1.62 1.60 -13.74
CA LEU A 89 0.77 2.46 -12.92
C LEU A 89 1.32 2.49 -11.50
N ALA A 90 1.48 3.70 -10.94
CA ALA A 90 1.69 3.90 -9.51
C ALA A 90 0.39 4.39 -8.84
N ARG A 91 0.05 3.80 -7.70
CA ARG A 91 -0.91 4.37 -6.76
C ARG A 91 -0.24 4.55 -5.40
N PHE A 92 -0.28 5.77 -4.94
CA PHE A 92 0.13 6.18 -3.63
C PHE A 92 -1.11 6.44 -2.76
N SER A 93 -0.94 6.47 -1.43
CA SER A 93 -2.08 6.62 -0.51
C SER A 93 -1.62 6.93 0.92
N THR A 94 -2.53 7.43 1.76
CA THR A 94 -2.41 7.26 3.23
C THR A 94 -2.83 5.83 3.59
N VAL A 95 -2.97 5.46 4.88
CA VAL A 95 -3.39 4.12 5.30
C VAL A 95 -4.74 4.15 6.00
N ALA A 96 -4.84 4.96 7.05
CA ALA A 96 -5.90 4.81 8.04
C ALA A 96 -7.16 5.58 7.66
N GLY A 97 -7.02 6.73 6.97
CA GLY A 97 -8.11 7.60 6.54
C GLY A 97 -9.02 6.98 5.48
N GLU A 98 -10.31 7.31 5.56
CA GLU A 98 -11.33 6.97 4.56
C GLU A 98 -11.19 7.84 3.29
N LEU A 99 -12.03 7.63 2.28
CA LEU A 99 -11.92 8.29 0.96
C LEU A 99 -11.89 9.83 1.02
N GLY A 100 -12.51 10.44 2.02
CA GLY A 100 -12.55 11.90 2.23
C GLY A 100 -11.58 12.43 3.31
N ALA A 101 -10.68 11.60 3.83
CA ALA A 101 -9.69 12.02 4.83
C ALA A 101 -8.64 12.97 4.23
N ALA A 102 -7.85 13.65 5.06
CA ALA A 102 -6.86 14.60 4.58
C ALA A 102 -5.56 13.91 4.13
N ASP A 103 -4.96 14.42 3.06
CA ASP A 103 -3.69 13.91 2.53
C ASP A 103 -2.52 14.11 3.51
N HIS A 104 -2.50 15.25 4.20
CA HIS A 104 -1.42 15.67 5.10
C HIS A 104 -1.60 15.19 6.56
N GLU A 105 -2.13 13.99 6.75
CA GLU A 105 -2.14 13.30 8.06
C GLU A 105 -0.81 12.56 8.29
N ARG A 106 -0.29 12.55 9.52
CA ARG A 106 0.88 11.71 9.86
C ARG A 106 0.50 10.24 9.76
N ASP A 107 1.04 9.55 8.76
CA ASP A 107 0.68 8.16 8.45
C ASP A 107 1.78 7.52 7.60
N VAL A 108 1.78 6.19 7.51
CA VAL A 108 2.51 5.51 6.43
C VAL A 108 1.92 5.94 5.09
N ARG A 109 2.73 5.95 4.03
CA ARG A 109 2.24 6.13 2.67
C ARG A 109 2.34 4.83 1.90
N GLY A 110 1.23 4.43 1.27
CA GLY A 110 1.25 3.35 0.28
C GLY A 110 2.07 3.76 -0.94
N PHE A 111 2.81 2.81 -1.52
CA PHE A 111 3.62 2.97 -2.72
C PHE A 111 3.43 1.72 -3.58
N ALA A 112 2.24 1.59 -4.17
CA ALA A 112 1.85 0.42 -4.94
C ALA A 112 2.16 0.61 -6.43
N LEU A 113 2.83 -0.36 -7.04
CA LEU A 113 3.28 -0.32 -8.42
C LEU A 113 2.74 -1.53 -9.18
N LYS A 114 2.18 -1.31 -10.37
CA LYS A 114 1.77 -2.34 -11.32
C LYS A 114 2.59 -2.17 -12.59
N PHE A 115 3.38 -3.19 -12.92
CA PHE A 115 4.18 -3.23 -14.15
C PHE A 115 3.48 -4.13 -15.16
N TYR A 116 3.14 -3.59 -16.32
CA TYR A 116 2.50 -4.33 -17.41
C TYR A 116 3.58 -5.05 -18.23
N THR A 117 4.04 -6.20 -17.73
CA THR A 117 5.15 -6.96 -18.33
C THR A 117 4.67 -7.81 -19.52
N PRO A 118 5.59 -8.32 -20.37
CA PRO A 118 5.21 -9.24 -21.46
C PRO A 118 4.72 -10.62 -20.97
N GLU A 119 4.87 -10.95 -19.68
CA GLU A 119 4.52 -12.26 -19.10
C GLU A 119 3.47 -12.15 -17.98
N GLY A 120 2.68 -11.07 -18.00
CA GLY A 120 1.65 -10.78 -17.01
C GLY A 120 1.91 -9.50 -16.25
N ASN A 121 0.96 -9.10 -15.41
CA ASN A 121 1.16 -7.98 -14.51
C ASN A 121 2.04 -8.43 -13.34
N TRP A 122 3.06 -7.64 -13.03
CA TRP A 122 3.79 -7.74 -11.76
C TRP A 122 3.36 -6.60 -10.86
N ASP A 123 2.83 -6.93 -9.68
CA ASP A 123 2.44 -5.92 -8.69
C ASP A 123 3.40 -5.93 -7.50
N LEU A 124 4.11 -4.82 -7.30
CA LEU A 124 4.92 -4.58 -6.11
C LEU A 124 4.18 -3.60 -5.19
N VAL A 125 3.50 -4.16 -4.19
CA VAL A 125 2.59 -3.40 -3.31
C VAL A 125 3.34 -2.92 -2.07
N GLY A 126 4.12 -1.87 -2.26
CA GLY A 126 5.03 -1.31 -1.26
C GLY A 126 4.45 -0.20 -0.39
N ASN A 127 5.32 0.36 0.46
CA ASN A 127 5.08 1.54 1.30
C ASN A 127 6.27 2.51 1.20
N ASN A 128 6.15 3.70 1.79
CA ASN A 128 7.25 4.67 1.92
C ASN A 128 8.24 4.36 3.05
N THR A 129 8.12 3.19 3.67
CA THR A 129 8.97 2.68 4.74
C THR A 129 9.48 1.28 4.37
N PRO A 130 10.72 0.89 4.76
CA PRO A 130 11.24 -0.44 4.49
C PRO A 130 10.74 -1.52 5.48
N VAL A 131 10.05 -1.14 6.55
CA VAL A 131 9.56 -2.03 7.61
C VAL A 131 8.08 -1.79 7.91
N PHE A 132 7.49 -2.62 8.75
CA PHE A 132 6.11 -2.46 9.21
C PHE A 132 5.99 -2.61 10.74
N PHE A 133 4.79 -2.34 11.27
CA PHE A 133 4.53 -2.34 12.73
C PHE A 133 4.47 -3.75 13.33
N ILE A 134 4.18 -4.76 12.53
CA ILE A 134 3.97 -6.14 12.99
C ILE A 134 4.66 -7.11 12.02
N ARG A 135 5.03 -8.28 12.54
CA ARG A 135 5.68 -9.37 11.79
C ARG A 135 4.84 -10.63 11.66
N ASP A 136 3.64 -10.64 12.23
CA ASP A 136 2.69 -11.76 12.14
C ASP A 136 1.32 -11.25 11.67
N PRO A 137 0.78 -11.79 10.56
CA PRO A 137 -0.40 -11.25 9.91
C PRO A 137 -1.67 -11.43 10.73
N LEU A 138 -1.68 -12.34 11.70
CA LEU A 138 -2.85 -12.54 12.56
C LEU A 138 -3.21 -11.26 13.32
N LYS A 139 -2.22 -10.40 13.60
CA LYS A 139 -2.41 -9.12 14.29
C LYS A 139 -2.85 -7.98 13.36
N PHE A 140 -2.92 -8.19 12.04
CA PHE A 140 -3.18 -7.11 11.09
C PHE A 140 -4.58 -6.49 11.25
N PRO A 141 -5.68 -7.27 11.39
CA PRO A 141 -6.99 -6.68 11.64
C PRO A 141 -7.03 -5.88 12.95
N ASP A 142 -6.47 -6.41 14.04
CA ASP A 142 -6.40 -5.72 15.34
C ASP A 142 -5.62 -4.41 15.23
N PHE A 143 -4.44 -4.45 14.59
CA PHE A 143 -3.66 -3.26 14.30
C PHE A 143 -4.52 -2.23 13.54
N ILE A 144 -5.15 -2.61 12.42
CA ILE A 144 -5.96 -1.67 11.64
C ILE A 144 -7.15 -1.12 12.42
N HIS A 145 -7.82 -1.92 13.26
CA HIS A 145 -8.87 -1.43 14.13
C HIS A 145 -8.37 -0.32 15.07
N THR A 146 -7.18 -0.51 15.67
CA THR A 146 -6.59 0.48 16.60
C THR A 146 -6.20 1.79 15.92
N GLN A 147 -5.86 1.74 14.62
CA GLN A 147 -5.53 2.94 13.84
C GLN A 147 -6.77 3.67 13.30
N LYS A 148 -7.93 3.02 13.28
CA LYS A 148 -9.18 3.55 12.71
C LYS A 148 -10.11 4.10 13.79
N ARG A 149 -11.40 4.09 13.51
CA ARG A 149 -12.43 4.71 14.33
C ARG A 149 -12.89 3.74 15.41
N HIS A 150 -12.97 4.26 16.63
CA HIS A 150 -13.54 3.53 17.76
C HIS A 150 -15.03 3.20 17.50
N PRO A 151 -15.49 1.97 17.77
CA PRO A 151 -16.80 1.48 17.29
C PRO A 151 -18.01 2.22 17.87
N ARG A 152 -17.88 2.84 19.05
CA ARG A 152 -18.98 3.60 19.67
C ARG A 152 -18.97 5.09 19.33
N THR A 153 -17.78 5.70 19.26
CA THR A 153 -17.65 7.16 19.12
C THR A 153 -17.43 7.58 17.67
N ASN A 154 -17.01 6.63 16.82
CA ASN A 154 -16.61 6.88 15.44
C ASN A 154 -15.46 7.90 15.29
N LEU A 155 -14.69 8.13 16.36
CA LEU A 155 -13.50 8.99 16.40
C LEU A 155 -12.23 8.12 16.45
N ARG A 156 -11.08 8.69 16.06
CA ARG A 156 -9.77 8.07 16.31
C ARG A 156 -9.55 7.91 17.83
N SER A 157 -8.84 6.87 18.24
CA SER A 157 -8.53 6.61 19.65
C SER A 157 -7.02 6.49 19.85
N ALA A 158 -6.40 7.55 20.38
CA ALA A 158 -4.99 7.51 20.77
C ALA A 158 -4.73 6.41 21.81
N THR A 159 -5.67 6.19 22.73
CA THR A 159 -5.59 5.12 23.74
C THR A 159 -5.49 3.74 23.08
N ALA A 160 -6.36 3.39 22.13
CA ALA A 160 -6.31 2.09 21.47
C ALA A 160 -5.03 1.89 20.66
N MET A 161 -4.60 2.95 19.96
CA MET A 161 -3.36 2.95 19.17
C MET A 161 -2.12 2.69 20.03
N TRP A 162 -1.95 3.46 21.11
CA TRP A 162 -0.78 3.34 21.99
C TRP A 162 -0.86 2.10 22.90
N ASP A 163 -2.05 1.65 23.28
CA ASP A 163 -2.21 0.38 24.02
C ASP A 163 -1.69 -0.79 23.17
N PHE A 164 -2.13 -0.88 21.91
CA PHE A 164 -1.67 -1.93 21.00
C PHE A 164 -0.15 -1.88 20.75
N TRP A 165 0.40 -0.70 20.45
CA TRP A 165 1.84 -0.54 20.20
C TRP A 165 2.68 -0.89 21.43
N SER A 166 2.27 -0.45 22.62
CA SER A 166 3.00 -0.74 23.86
C SER A 166 2.88 -2.19 24.32
N LEU A 167 1.90 -2.96 23.82
CA LEU A 167 1.82 -4.41 23.99
C LEU A 167 2.54 -5.18 22.87
N SER A 168 2.99 -4.48 21.83
CA SER A 168 3.59 -5.01 20.61
C SER A 168 4.95 -4.35 20.35
N PRO A 169 5.99 -4.63 21.17
CA PRO A 169 7.30 -3.98 21.06
C PRO A 169 7.96 -4.16 19.68
N GLU A 170 7.58 -5.17 18.90
CA GLU A 170 8.01 -5.31 17.52
C GLU A 170 7.67 -4.08 16.63
N SER A 171 6.72 -3.24 17.04
CA SER A 171 6.29 -2.03 16.34
C SER A 171 7.26 -0.85 16.48
N LEU A 172 8.18 -0.88 17.44
CA LEU A 172 9.04 0.26 17.80
C LEU A 172 9.81 0.85 16.63
N HIS A 173 10.28 0.00 15.70
CA HIS A 173 11.01 0.45 14.53
C HIS A 173 10.16 1.33 13.63
N GLN A 174 8.96 0.84 13.28
CA GLN A 174 8.04 1.58 12.43
C GLN A 174 7.41 2.77 13.15
N VAL A 175 7.13 2.69 14.46
CA VAL A 175 6.68 3.83 15.27
C VAL A 175 7.73 4.94 15.25
N THR A 176 9.01 4.60 15.39
CA THR A 176 10.11 5.58 15.33
C THR A 176 10.19 6.25 13.95
N ILE A 177 10.01 5.49 12.85
CA ILE A 177 9.95 6.07 11.50
C ILE A 177 8.72 6.98 11.34
N LEU A 178 7.53 6.50 11.73
CA LEU A 178 6.27 7.24 11.62
C LEU A 178 6.31 8.55 12.42
N MET A 179 6.93 8.55 13.59
CA MET A 179 6.97 9.74 14.46
C MET A 179 8.15 10.66 14.16
N SER A 180 9.10 10.24 13.32
CA SER A 180 10.14 11.12 12.75
C SER A 180 9.56 12.08 11.70
N ASP A 181 10.38 12.97 11.16
CA ASP A 181 9.98 13.86 10.06
C ASP A 181 9.37 13.09 8.86
N ARG A 182 9.81 11.85 8.62
CA ARG A 182 9.35 11.02 7.49
C ARG A 182 7.88 10.58 7.57
N GLY A 183 7.23 10.74 8.71
CA GLY A 183 5.80 10.44 8.85
C GLY A 183 4.86 11.41 8.14
N LEU A 184 5.38 12.54 7.66
CA LEU A 184 4.57 13.56 7.00
C LEU A 184 5.31 14.18 5.80
N PRO A 185 5.47 13.45 4.68
CA PRO A 185 6.09 14.00 3.48
C PRO A 185 5.28 15.18 2.92
N VAL A 186 5.92 16.11 2.22
CA VAL A 186 5.21 17.28 1.65
C VAL A 186 4.28 16.91 0.51
N ASP A 187 4.66 15.87 -0.25
CA ASP A 187 3.93 15.28 -1.34
C ASP A 187 4.50 13.88 -1.66
N PRO A 188 3.88 13.11 -2.55
CA PRO A 188 4.27 11.74 -2.86
C PRO A 188 5.58 11.60 -3.65
N MET A 189 6.04 12.68 -4.28
CA MET A 189 7.25 12.70 -5.11
C MET A 189 8.50 12.82 -4.23
N HIS A 190 8.37 13.43 -3.05
CA HIS A 190 9.46 13.65 -2.10
C HIS A 190 9.60 12.55 -1.03
N MET A 191 9.19 11.32 -1.35
CA MET A 191 9.36 10.15 -0.49
C MET A 191 9.95 8.97 -1.26
N ASN A 192 10.65 8.09 -0.54
CA ASN A 192 11.07 6.80 -1.08
C ASN A 192 9.88 5.84 -1.15
N GLY A 193 10.02 4.77 -1.94
CA GLY A 193 9.19 3.57 -1.91
C GLY A 193 10.01 2.34 -1.61
N TYR A 194 9.38 1.31 -1.05
CA TYR A 194 10.02 0.05 -0.69
C TYR A 194 9.04 -1.11 -0.86
N GLY A 195 9.53 -2.24 -1.35
CA GLY A 195 8.78 -3.50 -1.27
C GLY A 195 8.51 -3.95 0.18
N SER A 196 9.32 -3.44 1.12
CA SER A 196 9.37 -3.77 2.55
C SER A 196 9.74 -5.23 2.82
N HIS A 197 8.95 -6.17 2.33
CA HIS A 197 9.18 -7.59 2.47
C HIS A 197 10.45 -8.03 1.76
N THR A 198 10.99 -9.14 2.27
CA THR A 198 11.88 -9.97 1.47
C THR A 198 11.04 -10.70 0.43
N TYR A 199 11.47 -10.66 -0.82
CA TYR A 199 10.95 -11.46 -1.93
C TYR A 199 12.04 -12.43 -2.38
N SER A 200 11.79 -13.22 -3.42
CA SER A 200 12.82 -14.00 -4.09
C SER A 200 12.94 -13.66 -5.57
N PHE A 201 14.15 -13.84 -6.07
CA PHE A 201 14.45 -13.99 -7.48
C PHE A 201 14.88 -15.42 -7.77
N TRP A 202 14.71 -15.84 -9.01
CA TRP A 202 15.35 -17.04 -9.53
C TRP A 202 15.77 -16.86 -10.99
N ASN A 203 16.91 -17.44 -11.35
CA ASN A 203 17.52 -17.31 -12.66
C ASN A 203 17.27 -18.54 -13.56
N ASP A 204 17.80 -18.53 -14.78
CA ASP A 204 17.64 -19.64 -15.74
C ASP A 204 18.30 -20.96 -15.28
N ALA A 205 19.24 -20.90 -14.33
CA ALA A 205 19.85 -22.07 -13.71
C ALA A 205 19.01 -22.65 -12.56
N GLY A 206 17.89 -22.02 -12.19
CA GLY A 206 17.05 -22.44 -11.08
C GLY A 206 17.63 -22.08 -9.71
N GLU A 207 18.59 -21.16 -9.64
CA GLU A 207 19.16 -20.69 -8.37
C GLU A 207 18.25 -19.63 -7.74
N ARG A 208 17.95 -19.73 -6.45
CA ARG A 208 17.16 -18.76 -5.71
C ARG A 208 18.04 -17.73 -4.99
N TYR A 209 17.61 -16.47 -5.03
CA TYR A 209 18.17 -15.37 -4.26
C TYR A 209 17.05 -14.63 -3.52
N TRP A 210 17.30 -14.18 -2.31
CA TRP A 210 16.41 -13.27 -1.59
C TRP A 210 16.66 -11.82 -2.00
N VAL A 211 15.60 -11.04 -2.12
CA VAL A 211 15.68 -9.65 -2.61
C VAL A 211 14.82 -8.68 -1.79
N LYS A 212 15.35 -7.47 -1.56
CA LYS A 212 14.60 -6.29 -1.10
C LYS A 212 14.58 -5.23 -2.21
N PHE A 213 13.41 -4.66 -2.50
CA PHE A 213 13.25 -3.59 -3.50
C PHE A 213 13.22 -2.20 -2.86
N HIS A 214 13.93 -1.25 -3.47
CA HIS A 214 14.03 0.14 -3.03
C HIS A 214 13.82 1.10 -4.20
N PHE A 215 13.00 2.13 -3.99
CA PHE A 215 12.74 3.22 -4.94
C PHE A 215 13.14 4.53 -4.26
N LYS A 216 14.31 5.07 -4.59
CA LYS A 216 14.85 6.28 -3.96
C LYS A 216 14.43 7.51 -4.76
N THR A 217 13.70 8.44 -4.14
CA THR A 217 13.28 9.68 -4.80
C THR A 217 14.48 10.45 -5.34
N GLN A 218 14.37 10.97 -6.56
CA GLN A 218 15.35 11.90 -7.14
C GLN A 218 14.97 13.38 -6.90
N GLN A 219 13.87 13.64 -6.21
CA GLN A 219 13.38 14.99 -5.85
C GLN A 219 13.90 15.44 -4.48
N SER A 220 14.69 14.60 -3.80
CA SER A 220 15.07 14.70 -2.39
C SER A 220 13.89 14.51 -1.42
N HIS A 221 14.21 14.16 -0.18
CA HIS A 221 13.20 14.08 0.88
C HIS A 221 12.79 15.47 1.35
N LYS A 222 11.49 15.70 1.54
CA LYS A 222 10.93 16.91 2.13
C LYS A 222 9.70 16.53 2.98
N HIS A 223 9.56 17.19 4.12
CA HIS A 223 8.52 16.88 5.10
C HIS A 223 7.90 18.15 5.67
N PHE A 224 6.67 18.04 6.15
CA PHE A 224 6.05 19.04 7.00
C PHE A 224 6.19 18.65 8.48
N THR A 225 6.21 19.66 9.33
CA THR A 225 5.89 19.52 10.76
C THR A 225 4.39 19.28 10.95
N ASN A 226 3.96 18.83 12.13
CA ASN A 226 2.54 18.65 12.42
C ASN A 226 1.76 19.98 12.30
N GLU A 227 2.35 21.10 12.73
CA GLU A 227 1.76 22.44 12.69
C GLU A 227 1.53 22.92 11.24
N GLU A 228 2.53 22.72 10.36
CA GLU A 228 2.39 23.02 8.93
C GLU A 228 1.34 22.13 8.27
N GLY A 229 1.32 20.84 8.62
CA GLY A 229 0.31 19.89 8.15
C GLY A 229 -1.11 20.31 8.54
N GLU A 230 -1.34 20.62 9.82
CA GLU A 230 -2.64 21.08 10.32
C GLU A 230 -3.13 22.35 9.61
N ALA A 231 -2.23 23.33 9.46
CA ALA A 231 -2.54 24.57 8.74
C ALA A 231 -2.91 24.31 7.27
N LEU A 232 -2.29 23.32 6.62
CA LEU A 232 -2.58 22.94 5.25
C LEU A 232 -3.92 22.20 5.13
N ILE A 233 -4.21 21.26 6.04
CA ILE A 233 -5.48 20.52 6.09
C ILE A 233 -6.68 21.49 6.19
N GLY A 234 -6.53 22.56 6.97
CA GLY A 234 -7.54 23.62 7.08
C GLY A 234 -7.88 24.28 5.73
N LYS A 235 -6.94 24.31 4.79
CA LYS A 235 -7.08 24.93 3.46
C LYS A 235 -7.49 23.93 2.39
N THR A 236 -6.81 22.79 2.29
CA THR A 236 -7.10 21.72 1.33
C THR A 236 -6.91 20.35 1.98
N ARG A 237 -7.79 19.41 1.64
CA ARG A 237 -7.67 17.99 2.03
C ARG A 237 -6.99 17.16 0.94
N GLU A 238 -6.73 17.76 -0.22
CA GLU A 238 -6.35 17.09 -1.47
C GLU A 238 -4.96 17.51 -1.98
N GLY A 239 -4.14 18.09 -1.09
CA GLY A 239 -2.91 18.76 -1.53
C GLY A 239 -1.86 17.81 -2.15
N TYR A 240 -1.89 16.50 -1.87
CA TYR A 240 -1.01 15.56 -2.59
C TYR A 240 -1.51 15.26 -4.00
N GLN A 241 -2.83 15.12 -4.18
CA GLN A 241 -3.44 14.96 -5.50
C GLN A 241 -3.18 16.22 -6.34
N GLU A 242 -3.35 17.41 -5.78
CA GLU A 242 -3.04 18.69 -6.43
C GLU A 242 -1.56 18.76 -6.86
N ALA A 243 -0.65 18.36 -5.97
CA ALA A 243 0.80 18.38 -6.25
C ALA A 243 1.19 17.38 -7.35
N LEU A 244 0.76 16.11 -7.25
CA LEU A 244 1.10 15.07 -8.22
C LEU A 244 0.48 15.38 -9.59
N PHE A 245 -0.83 15.61 -9.63
CA PHE A 245 -1.55 15.87 -10.87
C PHE A 245 -1.00 17.13 -11.56
N GLY A 246 -0.91 18.23 -10.81
CA GLY A 246 -0.42 19.50 -11.32
C GLY A 246 1.04 19.43 -11.75
N GLY A 247 1.90 18.68 -11.05
CA GLY A 247 3.30 18.48 -11.42
C GLY A 247 3.42 17.80 -12.79
N ILE A 248 2.67 16.73 -13.02
CA ILE A 248 2.67 16.02 -14.31
C ILE A 248 2.13 16.91 -15.44
N GLU A 249 1.05 17.67 -15.21
CA GLU A 249 0.53 18.63 -16.21
C GLU A 249 1.56 19.72 -16.59
N ARG A 250 2.46 20.08 -15.67
CA ARG A 250 3.55 21.03 -15.93
C ARG A 250 4.79 20.40 -16.56
N GLY A 251 4.80 19.09 -16.80
CA GLY A 251 5.97 18.37 -17.32
C GLY A 251 7.06 18.10 -16.27
N GLU A 252 6.74 18.27 -14.97
CA GLU A 252 7.65 18.03 -13.85
C GLU A 252 7.62 16.53 -13.45
N PHE A 253 8.07 15.65 -14.36
CA PHE A 253 7.94 14.21 -14.19
C PHE A 253 8.79 13.66 -13.02
N PRO A 254 8.16 13.15 -11.94
CA PRO A 254 8.92 12.64 -10.80
C PRO A 254 9.57 11.31 -11.15
N ARG A 255 10.79 11.14 -10.64
CA ARG A 255 11.67 10.00 -10.87
C ARG A 255 12.18 9.37 -9.58
N TRP A 256 12.28 8.05 -9.58
CA TRP A 256 12.92 7.27 -8.53
C TRP A 256 14.02 6.40 -9.11
N LYS A 257 15.17 6.39 -8.43
CA LYS A 257 16.22 5.39 -8.67
C LYS A 257 15.78 4.06 -8.07
N VAL A 258 15.77 3.02 -8.89
CA VAL A 258 15.40 1.66 -8.48
C VAL A 258 16.66 0.90 -8.07
N GLN A 259 16.64 0.34 -6.86
CA GLN A 259 17.73 -0.43 -6.30
C GLN A 259 17.21 -1.75 -5.72
N VAL A 260 18.08 -2.76 -5.66
CA VAL A 260 17.82 -4.02 -4.98
C VAL A 260 18.94 -4.38 -4.02
N GLN A 261 18.62 -5.01 -2.89
CA GLN A 261 19.61 -5.76 -2.11
C GLN A 261 19.44 -7.24 -2.43
N ILE A 262 20.53 -7.98 -2.53
CA ILE A 262 20.52 -9.41 -2.86
C ILE A 262 21.19 -10.18 -1.73
N MET A 263 20.57 -11.27 -1.29
CA MET A 263 21.06 -12.19 -0.28
C MET A 263 20.89 -13.62 -0.79
N THR A 264 21.91 -14.45 -0.66
CA THR A 264 21.82 -15.89 -1.03
C THR A 264 20.99 -16.68 -0.02
N GLU A 265 20.53 -17.88 -0.38
CA GLU A 265 19.85 -18.78 0.58
C GLU A 265 20.76 -19.10 1.78
N GLU A 266 22.06 -19.35 1.56
CA GLU A 266 23.03 -19.63 2.62
C GLU A 266 23.23 -18.42 3.55
N GLN A 267 23.35 -17.21 3.01
CA GLN A 267 23.50 -16.01 3.84
C GLN A 267 22.29 -15.79 4.76
N ALA A 268 21.08 -16.12 4.30
CA ALA A 268 19.87 -15.99 5.11
C ALA A 268 19.85 -16.89 6.35
N GLU A 269 20.56 -18.02 6.33
CA GLU A 269 20.71 -18.91 7.49
C GLU A 269 21.69 -18.34 8.55
N ASN A 270 22.50 -17.35 8.17
CA ASN A 270 23.63 -16.85 8.96
C ASN A 270 23.46 -15.40 9.45
N THR A 271 22.34 -14.73 9.14
CA THR A 271 22.09 -13.37 9.63
C THR A 271 21.81 -13.34 11.14
N SER A 272 22.23 -12.29 11.83
CA SER A 272 21.97 -12.10 13.26
C SER A 272 20.52 -11.74 13.60
N TYR A 273 19.69 -11.59 12.58
CA TYR A 273 18.27 -11.26 12.64
C TYR A 273 17.52 -12.18 11.67
N ASN A 274 16.21 -12.36 11.86
CA ASN A 274 15.40 -13.07 10.88
C ASN A 274 15.29 -12.24 9.58
N PRO A 275 15.83 -12.71 8.43
CA PRO A 275 15.84 -11.93 7.19
C PRO A 275 14.45 -11.77 6.57
N PHE A 276 13.45 -12.50 7.08
CA PHE A 276 12.05 -12.47 6.68
C PHE A 276 11.13 -11.77 7.70
N ASP A 277 11.69 -11.17 8.75
CA ASP A 277 10.93 -10.34 9.71
C ASP A 277 10.70 -8.94 9.12
N LEU A 278 9.44 -8.60 8.86
CA LEU A 278 9.04 -7.31 8.28
C LEU A 278 9.35 -6.10 9.18
N THR A 279 9.71 -6.31 10.44
CA THR A 279 10.14 -5.23 11.36
C THR A 279 11.64 -4.92 11.24
N LYS A 280 12.37 -5.65 10.38
CA LYS A 280 13.82 -5.56 10.18
C LYS A 280 14.17 -5.10 8.78
N VAL A 281 15.19 -4.25 8.70
CA VAL A 281 15.93 -3.97 7.47
C VAL A 281 17.12 -4.91 7.34
N TRP A 282 17.63 -5.05 6.12
CA TRP A 282 18.97 -5.60 5.88
C TRP A 282 19.98 -4.45 5.90
N PRO A 283 20.95 -4.44 6.81
CA PRO A 283 21.94 -3.36 6.87
C PRO A 283 22.63 -3.19 5.52
N HIS A 284 22.67 -1.96 5.01
CA HIS A 284 23.32 -1.67 3.72
C HIS A 284 24.82 -1.99 3.72
N ALA A 285 25.46 -2.03 4.90
CA ALA A 285 26.86 -2.43 5.03
C ALA A 285 27.07 -3.92 4.77
N GLU A 286 26.09 -4.77 5.10
CA GLU A 286 26.13 -6.22 4.88
C GLU A 286 25.64 -6.58 3.48
N PHE A 287 24.57 -5.92 3.03
CA PHE A 287 23.95 -6.13 1.72
C PHE A 287 23.83 -4.78 0.99
N PRO A 288 24.87 -4.34 0.28
CA PRO A 288 24.84 -3.05 -0.43
C PRO A 288 23.72 -2.99 -1.49
N PRO A 289 22.96 -1.88 -1.57
CA PRO A 289 22.01 -1.69 -2.66
C PRO A 289 22.70 -1.65 -4.03
N ILE A 290 22.13 -2.35 -5.01
CA ILE A 290 22.55 -2.40 -6.40
C ILE A 290 21.61 -1.53 -7.22
N ASP A 291 22.13 -0.54 -7.93
CA ASP A 291 21.35 0.31 -8.85
C ASP A 291 20.94 -0.49 -10.09
N ILE A 292 19.63 -0.58 -10.37
CA ILE A 292 19.12 -1.38 -11.50
C ILE A 292 18.35 -0.59 -12.55
N GLY A 293 17.83 0.59 -12.23
CA GLY A 293 17.03 1.35 -13.19
C GLY A 293 16.42 2.63 -12.65
N ILE A 294 15.53 3.21 -13.44
CA ILE A 294 14.78 4.43 -13.13
C ILE A 294 13.30 4.18 -13.35
N MET A 295 12.47 4.60 -12.40
CA MET A 295 11.03 4.73 -12.54
C MET A 295 10.70 6.20 -12.75
N GLU A 296 9.91 6.53 -13.77
CA GLU A 296 9.40 7.89 -14.04
C GLU A 296 7.89 7.87 -14.20
N LEU A 297 7.17 8.82 -13.59
CA LEU A 297 5.74 9.04 -13.83
C LEU A 297 5.54 10.23 -14.76
N ASN A 298 4.76 10.05 -15.82
CA ASN A 298 4.68 11.03 -16.91
C ASN A 298 3.29 11.19 -17.54
N ARG A 299 2.25 10.55 -16.97
CA ARG A 299 0.88 10.70 -17.46
C ARG A 299 -0.16 10.58 -16.34
N ASN A 300 -1.04 11.57 -16.24
CA ASN A 300 -2.20 11.52 -15.36
C ASN A 300 -3.26 10.53 -15.87
N ALA A 301 -4.15 10.08 -14.98
CA ALA A 301 -5.35 9.36 -15.38
C ALA A 301 -6.33 10.31 -16.09
N ASP A 302 -6.98 9.83 -17.16
CA ASP A 302 -8.03 10.56 -17.86
C ASP A 302 -9.33 10.54 -17.04
N ASN A 303 -9.57 9.45 -16.31
CA ASN A 303 -10.65 9.34 -15.35
C ASN A 303 -10.18 8.68 -14.04
N TYR A 304 -10.17 9.46 -12.96
CA TYR A 304 -9.72 8.99 -11.65
C TYR A 304 -10.47 7.74 -11.16
N PHE A 305 -11.79 7.69 -11.31
CA PHE A 305 -12.56 6.54 -10.84
C PHE A 305 -12.23 5.26 -11.62
N ALA A 306 -12.16 5.36 -12.95
CA ALA A 306 -11.87 4.22 -13.83
C ALA A 306 -10.44 3.69 -13.67
N GLU A 307 -9.47 4.58 -13.43
CA GLU A 307 -8.05 4.23 -13.51
C GLU A 307 -7.35 4.20 -12.15
N ILE A 308 -7.80 4.97 -11.15
CA ILE A 308 -7.15 5.04 -9.83
C ILE A 308 -8.01 4.37 -8.76
N GLU A 309 -9.31 4.68 -8.69
CA GLU A 309 -10.18 4.08 -7.68
C GLU A 309 -10.37 2.58 -7.93
N GLN A 310 -10.60 2.19 -9.19
CA GLN A 310 -10.76 0.78 -9.58
C GLN A 310 -9.44 0.01 -9.76
N ALA A 311 -8.28 0.65 -9.58
CA ALA A 311 -7.00 -0.04 -9.62
C ALA A 311 -6.91 -1.11 -8.52
N ALA A 312 -6.41 -2.29 -8.87
CA ALA A 312 -6.21 -3.42 -7.98
C ALA A 312 -4.78 -3.92 -8.09
N PHE A 313 -4.06 -3.91 -6.97
CA PHE A 313 -2.66 -4.35 -6.89
C PHE A 313 -2.59 -5.56 -5.96
N SER A 314 -2.15 -6.72 -6.43
CA SER A 314 -2.11 -7.95 -5.63
C SER A 314 -0.70 -8.49 -5.51
N PRO A 315 -0.14 -8.69 -4.30
CA PRO A 315 1.16 -9.34 -4.13
C PRO A 315 1.25 -10.76 -4.70
N SER A 316 0.12 -11.41 -5.00
CA SER A 316 0.08 -12.67 -5.75
C SER A 316 0.47 -12.54 -7.22
N ASN A 317 0.39 -11.33 -7.80
CA ASN A 317 0.73 -11.06 -9.19
C ASN A 317 2.25 -10.96 -9.32
N ILE A 318 2.87 -12.13 -9.46
CA ILE A 318 4.28 -12.31 -9.79
C ILE A 318 4.43 -12.77 -11.24
N VAL A 319 5.64 -12.65 -11.77
CA VAL A 319 6.03 -13.11 -13.11
C VAL A 319 7.24 -14.03 -12.99
N PRO A 320 7.49 -14.93 -13.97
CA PRO A 320 8.65 -15.82 -13.93
C PRO A 320 9.95 -15.08 -13.59
N GLY A 321 10.73 -15.61 -12.66
CA GLY A 321 11.95 -14.99 -12.14
C GLY A 321 11.78 -14.10 -10.91
N ILE A 322 10.54 -13.80 -10.48
CA ILE A 322 10.23 -13.12 -9.22
C ILE A 322 9.25 -13.99 -8.43
N SER A 323 9.47 -14.21 -7.14
CA SER A 323 8.54 -14.95 -6.28
C SER A 323 8.55 -14.41 -4.85
N HIS A 324 7.83 -15.09 -3.96
CA HIS A 324 7.64 -14.70 -2.56
C HIS A 324 8.79 -15.22 -1.67
N SER A 325 8.73 -14.88 -0.39
CA SER A 325 9.60 -15.43 0.66
C SER A 325 8.74 -15.95 1.82
N PRO A 326 9.31 -16.68 2.79
CA PRO A 326 8.56 -17.15 3.96
C PRO A 326 8.24 -16.05 4.99
N ASP A 327 8.39 -14.75 4.65
CA ASP A 327 7.88 -13.65 5.47
C ASP A 327 6.38 -13.85 5.73
N LYS A 328 6.03 -14.08 7.01
CA LYS A 328 4.65 -14.38 7.43
C LYS A 328 3.66 -13.32 6.97
N MET A 329 4.06 -12.05 7.02
CA MET A 329 3.19 -10.95 6.58
C MET A 329 2.98 -11.01 5.08
N LEU A 330 4.04 -11.24 4.29
CA LEU A 330 3.91 -11.39 2.83
C LEU A 330 2.98 -12.55 2.47
N GLN A 331 3.14 -13.69 3.13
CA GLN A 331 2.33 -14.91 2.88
C GLN A 331 0.83 -14.65 3.03
N ALA A 332 0.39 -13.94 4.06
CA ALA A 332 -1.03 -13.58 4.19
C ALA A 332 -1.51 -12.61 3.10
N ARG A 333 -0.63 -11.70 2.65
CA ARG A 333 -0.94 -10.73 1.59
C ARG A 333 -1.10 -11.36 0.22
N VAL A 334 -0.49 -12.52 -0.05
CA VAL A 334 -0.69 -13.27 -1.29
C VAL A 334 -2.17 -13.63 -1.47
N PHE A 335 -2.87 -13.96 -0.37
CA PHE A 335 -4.30 -14.25 -0.41
C PHE A 335 -5.17 -12.98 -0.31
N SER A 336 -4.90 -12.13 0.69
CA SER A 336 -5.89 -11.15 1.18
C SER A 336 -6.26 -10.07 0.16
N TYR A 337 -5.35 -9.69 -0.74
CA TYR A 337 -5.60 -8.63 -1.72
C TYR A 337 -6.59 -9.07 -2.79
N ALA A 338 -6.35 -10.23 -3.41
CA ALA A 338 -7.25 -10.76 -4.44
C ALA A 338 -8.66 -11.03 -3.86
N ASP A 339 -8.74 -11.50 -2.61
CA ASP A 339 -10.01 -11.65 -1.89
C ASP A 339 -10.75 -10.31 -1.71
N ALA A 340 -10.06 -9.29 -1.17
CA ALA A 340 -10.64 -7.96 -0.99
C ALA A 340 -11.06 -7.31 -2.33
N HIS A 341 -10.33 -7.55 -3.42
CA HIS A 341 -10.70 -7.05 -4.75
C HIS A 341 -11.97 -7.70 -5.30
N ARG A 342 -12.15 -9.02 -5.11
CA ARG A 342 -13.38 -9.70 -5.52
C ARG A 342 -14.61 -9.13 -4.83
N TYR A 343 -14.50 -8.79 -3.53
CA TYR A 343 -15.55 -8.08 -2.81
C TYR A 343 -15.77 -6.66 -3.33
N ARG A 344 -14.69 -5.87 -3.45
CA ARG A 344 -14.77 -4.44 -3.75
C ARG A 344 -15.18 -4.11 -5.19
N LEU A 345 -14.69 -4.89 -6.15
CA LEU A 345 -14.78 -4.61 -7.59
C LEU A 345 -15.53 -5.69 -8.37
N GLY A 346 -15.78 -6.85 -7.75
CA GLY A 346 -16.41 -8.01 -8.39
C GLY A 346 -15.42 -9.07 -8.83
N THR A 347 -15.94 -10.26 -9.16
CA THR A 347 -15.16 -11.47 -9.51
C THR A 347 -14.18 -11.26 -10.66
N HIS A 348 -14.50 -10.38 -11.60
CA HIS A 348 -13.78 -10.14 -12.84
C HIS A 348 -13.05 -8.80 -12.86
N TYR A 349 -12.61 -8.31 -11.70
CA TYR A 349 -11.96 -6.99 -11.57
C TYR A 349 -10.70 -6.85 -12.45
N GLU A 350 -10.04 -7.95 -12.79
CA GLU A 350 -8.90 -7.99 -13.71
C GLU A 350 -9.29 -7.56 -15.13
N ASN A 351 -10.58 -7.61 -15.49
CA ASN A 351 -11.09 -7.14 -16.77
C ASN A 351 -11.40 -5.64 -16.80
N ILE A 352 -11.29 -4.93 -15.68
CA ILE A 352 -11.33 -3.46 -15.70
C ILE A 352 -10.04 -2.99 -16.41
N PRO A 353 -10.11 -2.08 -17.40
CA PRO A 353 -8.97 -1.78 -18.29
C PRO A 353 -7.64 -1.49 -17.60
N VAL A 354 -7.66 -0.81 -16.45
CA VAL A 354 -6.45 -0.50 -15.69
C VAL A 354 -5.79 -1.73 -15.05
N ASN A 355 -6.57 -2.79 -14.78
CA ASN A 355 -6.10 -4.03 -14.18
C ASN A 355 -5.75 -5.11 -15.21
N GLN A 356 -6.19 -4.94 -16.46
CA GLN A 356 -5.94 -5.90 -17.53
C GLN A 356 -4.43 -6.05 -17.81
N PRO A 357 -3.91 -7.29 -17.91
CA PRO A 357 -2.57 -7.51 -18.45
C PRO A 357 -2.44 -7.03 -19.88
N ARG A 358 -1.26 -6.52 -20.25
CA ARG A 358 -0.94 -6.09 -21.64
C ARG A 358 -0.19 -7.18 -22.40
N CYS A 359 -0.55 -8.43 -22.16
CA CYS A 359 -0.02 -9.63 -22.79
C CYS A 359 -1.19 -10.60 -23.06
N PRO A 360 -0.98 -11.68 -23.84
CA PRO A 360 -2.00 -12.72 -24.00
C PRO A 360 -2.42 -13.31 -22.65
N VAL A 361 -3.73 -13.51 -22.45
CA VAL A 361 -4.31 -14.10 -21.23
C VAL A 361 -5.23 -15.25 -21.63
N HIS A 362 -4.88 -16.45 -21.19
CA HIS A 362 -5.66 -17.66 -21.47
C HIS A 362 -5.81 -18.47 -20.17
N HIS A 363 -7.04 -18.58 -19.67
CA HIS A 363 -7.33 -19.29 -18.42
C HIS A 363 -8.70 -19.97 -18.44
N TYR A 364 -8.96 -20.78 -17.41
CA TYR A 364 -10.19 -21.56 -17.29
C TYR A 364 -11.31 -20.96 -16.43
N HIS A 365 -11.16 -19.73 -15.90
CA HIS A 365 -12.24 -19.05 -15.15
C HIS A 365 -13.45 -18.69 -16.04
N ARG A 366 -14.68 -18.81 -15.51
CA ARG A 366 -15.96 -18.66 -16.25
C ARG A 366 -17.00 -17.81 -15.52
N ASP A 367 -18.08 -17.50 -16.24
CA ASP A 367 -19.33 -16.91 -15.74
C ASP A 367 -19.10 -15.64 -14.93
N GLY A 368 -19.71 -15.49 -13.74
CA GLY A 368 -19.46 -14.37 -12.83
C GLY A 368 -20.09 -13.03 -13.26
N GLN A 369 -20.30 -12.15 -12.27
CA GLN A 369 -20.90 -10.83 -12.48
C GLN A 369 -20.02 -9.95 -13.36
N MET A 370 -20.65 -9.19 -14.28
CA MET A 370 -19.99 -8.24 -15.18
C MET A 370 -18.84 -8.86 -16.00
N ASN A 371 -19.02 -10.10 -16.46
CA ASN A 371 -18.13 -10.73 -17.43
C ASN A 371 -18.27 -10.05 -18.80
N THR A 372 -17.40 -9.08 -19.09
CA THR A 372 -17.42 -8.25 -20.30
C THR A 372 -16.34 -8.62 -21.33
N TYR A 373 -15.48 -9.61 -21.05
CA TYR A 373 -14.36 -9.98 -21.92
C TYR A 373 -14.74 -10.93 -23.08
N GLY A 374 -16.02 -11.29 -23.17
CA GLY A 374 -16.59 -12.02 -24.32
C GLY A 374 -16.53 -13.55 -24.24
N GLY A 375 -16.29 -14.13 -23.06
CA GLY A 375 -16.27 -15.59 -22.85
C GLY A 375 -14.90 -16.25 -23.05
N LEU A 376 -14.90 -17.54 -23.38
CA LEU A 376 -13.72 -18.41 -23.49
C LEU A 376 -12.65 -17.86 -24.44
N ARG A 377 -11.52 -17.38 -23.91
CA ARG A 377 -10.30 -17.08 -24.70
C ARG A 377 -9.34 -18.25 -24.65
N THR A 378 -9.82 -19.42 -25.05
CA THR A 378 -9.06 -20.68 -25.01
C THR A 378 -8.56 -21.11 -26.39
N GLY A 379 -8.79 -20.30 -27.43
CA GLY A 379 -8.49 -20.63 -28.83
C GLY A 379 -9.49 -21.61 -29.46
N ASN A 380 -10.14 -22.45 -28.64
CA ASN A 380 -11.20 -23.38 -29.04
C ASN A 380 -12.39 -23.31 -28.06
N PRO A 381 -13.64 -23.06 -28.52
CA PRO A 381 -14.82 -22.99 -27.66
C PRO A 381 -15.13 -24.29 -26.91
N ASP A 382 -14.69 -25.45 -27.41
CA ASP A 382 -14.87 -26.74 -26.72
C ASP A 382 -13.84 -26.94 -25.59
N ALA A 383 -12.80 -26.10 -25.52
CA ALA A 383 -11.73 -26.19 -24.54
C ALA A 383 -12.07 -25.44 -23.24
N TYR A 384 -13.14 -25.85 -22.55
CA TYR A 384 -13.56 -25.22 -21.29
C TYR A 384 -13.01 -25.89 -20.02
N TYR A 385 -12.16 -26.91 -20.16
CA TYR A 385 -11.54 -27.69 -19.07
C TYR A 385 -10.08 -28.08 -19.39
N GLU A 386 -9.33 -28.56 -18.39
CA GLU A 386 -7.96 -29.07 -18.51
C GLU A 386 -7.83 -30.34 -17.62
N PRO A 387 -7.09 -31.38 -18.04
CA PRO A 387 -6.50 -31.56 -19.38
C PRO A 387 -7.58 -31.81 -20.43
N ASN A 388 -7.33 -31.45 -21.70
CA ASN A 388 -8.28 -31.62 -22.80
C ASN A 388 -7.59 -32.03 -24.11
N SER A 389 -8.35 -32.68 -25.01
CA SER A 389 -7.88 -33.13 -26.34
C SER A 389 -8.26 -32.17 -27.48
N VAL A 390 -8.67 -30.95 -27.15
CA VAL A 390 -9.25 -29.97 -28.10
C VAL A 390 -8.38 -28.72 -28.23
N ASN A 391 -7.08 -28.84 -27.92
CA ASN A 391 -6.07 -27.79 -28.08
C ASN A 391 -6.37 -26.50 -27.28
N GLY A 392 -6.86 -26.64 -26.04
CA GLY A 392 -6.96 -25.54 -25.09
C GLY A 392 -5.61 -25.07 -24.51
N PRO A 393 -5.63 -24.01 -23.68
CA PRO A 393 -4.45 -23.58 -22.92
C PRO A 393 -3.87 -24.72 -22.07
N PHE A 394 -2.54 -24.82 -22.01
CA PHE A 394 -1.81 -25.85 -21.27
C PHE A 394 -0.71 -25.22 -20.42
N GLU A 395 -0.19 -25.98 -19.46
CA GLU A 395 0.86 -25.52 -18.54
C GLU A 395 2.22 -25.27 -19.24
N ASP A 396 2.99 -24.29 -18.75
CA ASP A 396 4.35 -24.00 -19.22
C ASP A 396 5.39 -24.38 -18.15
N ALA A 397 6.10 -25.48 -18.39
CA ALA A 397 7.14 -25.97 -17.49
C ALA A 397 8.33 -25.01 -17.33
N SER A 398 8.57 -24.11 -18.29
CA SER A 398 9.66 -23.14 -18.20
C SER A 398 9.41 -22.11 -17.10
N SER A 399 8.16 -21.92 -16.67
CA SER A 399 7.76 -21.00 -15.62
C SER A 399 7.85 -21.60 -14.20
N LYS A 400 8.29 -22.86 -14.06
CA LYS A 400 8.37 -23.58 -12.78
C LYS A 400 9.48 -23.02 -11.88
N GLU A 401 9.09 -22.54 -10.70
CA GLU A 401 10.02 -22.11 -9.65
C GLU A 401 10.82 -23.29 -9.09
N PRO A 402 12.11 -23.12 -8.72
CA PRO A 402 12.85 -24.13 -7.94
C PRO A 402 12.12 -24.49 -6.64
N PRO A 403 12.25 -25.71 -6.11
CA PRO A 403 11.69 -26.05 -4.80
C PRO A 403 12.34 -25.20 -3.69
N LEU A 404 11.60 -24.91 -2.62
CA LEU A 404 12.13 -24.32 -1.40
C LEU A 404 12.26 -25.42 -0.33
N LYS A 405 13.43 -25.53 0.30
CA LYS A 405 13.65 -26.47 1.39
C LYS A 405 12.88 -26.02 2.63
N ILE A 406 12.18 -26.95 3.28
CA ILE A 406 11.43 -26.72 4.52
C ILE A 406 11.98 -27.65 5.61
N SER A 407 12.18 -27.13 6.82
CA SER A 407 12.63 -27.88 7.99
C SER A 407 11.85 -27.46 9.23
N GLY A 408 11.49 -28.42 10.09
CA GLY A 408 10.74 -28.20 11.32
C GLY A 408 9.30 -28.73 11.25
N ASP A 409 8.60 -28.63 12.37
CA ASP A 409 7.21 -29.07 12.50
C ASP A 409 6.23 -28.01 11.99
N MET A 410 5.01 -28.42 11.66
CA MET A 410 3.92 -27.48 11.35
C MET A 410 3.25 -27.03 12.66
N ALA A 411 3.58 -25.83 13.14
CA ALA A 411 3.04 -25.29 14.40
C ALA A 411 2.87 -23.75 14.37
N ARG A 412 2.24 -23.20 15.41
CA ARG A 412 2.18 -21.74 15.65
C ARG A 412 3.43 -21.28 16.41
N TYR A 413 4.51 -21.01 15.67
CA TYR A 413 5.75 -20.51 16.25
C TYR A 413 5.59 -19.07 16.78
N ASN A 414 5.92 -18.89 18.06
CA ASN A 414 5.88 -17.61 18.75
C ASN A 414 6.85 -16.61 18.09
N HIS A 415 6.31 -15.54 17.49
CA HIS A 415 7.12 -14.56 16.77
C HIS A 415 8.01 -13.68 17.66
N ARG A 416 7.89 -13.79 18.98
CA ARG A 416 8.74 -13.06 19.95
C ARG A 416 10.01 -13.81 20.31
N GLU A 417 9.99 -15.13 20.27
CA GLU A 417 11.14 -15.95 20.63
C GLU A 417 12.28 -15.75 19.62
N GLY A 418 13.49 -15.51 20.15
CA GLY A 418 14.71 -15.32 19.34
C GLY A 418 14.75 -14.02 18.52
N ASN A 419 13.77 -13.14 18.61
CA ASN A 419 13.79 -11.86 17.89
C ASN A 419 14.15 -10.69 18.81
N ASP A 420 14.94 -9.77 18.28
CA ASP A 420 15.27 -8.50 18.92
C ASP A 420 14.39 -7.36 18.39
N ASP A 421 13.82 -6.57 19.29
CA ASP A 421 12.91 -5.47 18.97
C ASP A 421 13.58 -4.08 19.14
N TYR A 422 14.84 -4.02 19.60
CA TYR A 422 15.44 -2.78 20.10
C TYR A 422 16.69 -2.32 19.36
N SER A 423 17.50 -3.21 18.76
CA SER A 423 18.78 -2.79 18.14
C SER A 423 18.59 -1.92 16.89
N GLN A 424 17.71 -2.28 15.97
CA GLN A 424 17.51 -1.50 14.75
C GLN A 424 16.82 -0.14 15.00
N PRO A 425 15.78 -0.04 15.87
CA PRO A 425 15.29 1.26 16.30
C PRO A 425 16.36 2.12 16.97
N ARG A 426 17.26 1.52 17.76
CA ARG A 426 18.39 2.24 18.39
C ARG A 426 19.36 2.76 17.34
N ALA A 427 19.71 1.93 16.35
CA ALA A 427 20.56 2.33 15.24
C ALA A 427 19.93 3.51 14.48
N LEU A 428 18.63 3.45 14.19
CA LEU A 428 17.90 4.56 13.55
C LEU A 428 17.91 5.83 14.42
N PHE A 429 17.58 5.72 15.70
CA PHE A 429 17.56 6.86 16.63
C PHE A 429 18.93 7.55 16.71
N ASN A 430 20.02 6.78 16.69
CA ASN A 430 21.38 7.31 16.73
C ASN A 430 21.79 8.03 15.43
N LEU A 431 21.08 7.83 14.31
CA LEU A 431 21.30 8.57 13.07
C LEU A 431 20.65 9.95 13.08
N PHE A 432 19.71 10.21 14.00
CA PHE A 432 19.06 11.51 14.08
C PHE A 432 19.95 12.55 14.73
N ASP A 433 19.97 13.75 14.13
CA ASP A 433 20.51 14.94 14.78
C ASP A 433 19.60 15.40 15.94
N ASP A 434 20.09 16.34 16.76
CA ASP A 434 19.36 16.79 17.95
C ASP A 434 18.02 17.46 17.61
N ALA A 435 17.92 18.11 16.45
CA ALA A 435 16.68 18.76 16.02
C ALA A 435 15.64 17.72 15.57
N GLN A 436 16.08 16.68 14.85
CA GLN A 436 15.25 15.52 14.47
C GLN A 436 14.77 14.76 15.70
N LYS A 437 15.65 14.54 16.69
CA LYS A 437 15.27 13.94 17.98
C LYS A 437 14.23 14.80 18.71
N GLY A 438 14.44 16.12 18.79
CA GLY A 438 13.48 17.04 19.41
C GLY A 438 12.09 17.00 18.75
N ARG A 439 12.03 16.93 17.42
CA ARG A 439 10.76 16.77 16.68
C ARG A 439 10.13 15.39 16.90
N LEU A 440 10.91 14.32 16.87
CA LEU A 440 10.45 12.96 17.21
C LEU A 440 9.76 12.92 18.58
N PHE A 441 10.41 13.47 19.61
CA PHE A 441 9.86 13.48 20.97
C PHE A 441 8.55 14.27 21.04
N SER A 442 8.52 15.44 20.40
CA SER A 442 7.33 16.31 20.40
C SER A 442 6.17 15.67 19.63
N ASN A 443 6.44 15.00 18.51
CA ASN A 443 5.42 14.27 17.74
C ASN A 443 4.82 13.12 18.54
N ILE A 444 5.64 12.33 19.25
CA ILE A 444 5.18 11.25 20.11
C ILE A 444 4.34 11.79 21.26
N ALA A 445 4.84 12.82 21.96
CA ALA A 445 4.15 13.41 23.09
C ALA A 445 2.78 13.96 22.69
N ALA A 446 2.70 14.71 21.57
CA ALA A 446 1.44 15.23 21.05
C ALA A 446 0.44 14.10 20.69
N ALA A 447 0.92 13.00 20.13
CA ALA A 447 0.09 11.84 19.80
C ALA A 447 -0.38 11.04 21.04
N MET A 448 0.21 11.25 22.21
CA MET A 448 -0.12 10.58 23.48
C MET A 448 -1.06 11.41 24.37
N GLY A 449 -1.50 12.60 23.94
CA GLY A 449 -2.43 13.42 24.70
C GLY A 449 -3.70 12.65 25.11
N GLY A 450 -3.98 12.57 26.42
CA GLY A 450 -5.15 11.88 26.96
C GLY A 450 -5.05 10.35 27.07
N VAL A 451 -3.90 9.75 26.72
CA VAL A 451 -3.65 8.31 26.92
C VAL A 451 -3.45 8.01 28.41
N PRO A 452 -4.04 6.93 28.95
CA PRO A 452 -3.83 6.52 30.35
C PRO A 452 -2.35 6.34 30.72
N GLY A 453 -1.97 6.80 31.91
CA GLY A 453 -0.58 6.81 32.38
C GLY A 453 0.11 5.44 32.36
N GLU A 454 -0.62 4.35 32.63
CA GLU A 454 -0.06 2.99 32.58
C GLU A 454 0.41 2.58 31.16
N ILE A 455 -0.31 3.01 30.13
CA ILE A 455 0.05 2.77 28.72
C ILE A 455 1.25 3.65 28.36
N VAL A 456 1.25 4.91 28.79
CA VAL A 456 2.36 5.84 28.59
C VAL A 456 3.64 5.31 29.22
N GLU A 457 3.62 4.89 30.49
CA GLU A 457 4.81 4.34 31.16
C GLU A 457 5.29 3.03 30.53
N ARG A 458 4.38 2.16 30.09
CA ARG A 458 4.76 0.93 29.35
C ARG A 458 5.49 1.27 28.06
N GLN A 459 5.01 2.26 27.30
CA GLN A 459 5.68 2.71 26.08
C GLN A 459 7.03 3.39 26.36
N LEU A 460 7.11 4.23 27.38
CA LEU A 460 8.36 4.87 27.81
C LEU A 460 9.41 3.82 28.22
N ALA A 461 9.01 2.75 28.90
CA ALA A 461 9.90 1.64 29.23
C ALA A 461 10.51 0.98 27.97
N HIS A 462 9.73 0.80 26.90
CA HIS A 462 10.25 0.33 25.62
C HIS A 462 11.20 1.33 24.97
N PHE A 463 10.89 2.64 24.98
CA PHE A 463 11.82 3.66 24.47
C PHE A 463 13.13 3.67 25.25
N LYS A 464 13.13 3.39 26.56
CA LYS A 464 14.34 3.30 27.37
C LYS A 464 15.23 2.13 26.95
N LEU A 465 14.61 0.99 26.60
CA LEU A 465 15.30 -0.17 26.05
C LEU A 465 15.84 0.09 24.63
N VAL A 466 15.28 1.06 23.89
CA VAL A 466 15.86 1.56 22.63
C VAL A 466 17.01 2.53 22.91
N HIS A 467 16.83 3.53 23.78
CA HIS A 467 17.89 4.45 24.22
C HIS A 467 17.42 5.27 25.44
N PRO A 468 18.26 5.49 26.48
CA PRO A 468 17.88 6.32 27.63
C PRO A 468 17.40 7.73 27.24
N ASP A 469 18.14 8.42 26.36
CA ASP A 469 17.75 9.75 25.87
C ASP A 469 16.44 9.75 25.06
N TYR A 470 16.06 8.63 24.44
CA TYR A 470 14.80 8.55 23.72
C TYR A 470 13.63 8.61 24.72
N GLU A 471 13.70 7.79 25.78
CA GLU A 471 12.70 7.85 26.85
C GLU A 471 12.68 9.19 27.57
N ALA A 472 13.84 9.70 27.99
CA ALA A 472 13.95 10.97 28.69
C ALA A 472 13.43 12.14 27.85
N GLY A 473 13.74 12.13 26.54
CA GLY A 473 13.27 13.13 25.58
C GLY A 473 11.75 13.13 25.41
N VAL A 474 11.15 11.95 25.24
CA VAL A 474 9.68 11.81 25.14
C VAL A 474 9.02 12.22 26.46
N ARG A 475 9.54 11.79 27.60
CA ARG A 475 9.01 12.15 28.93
C ARG A 475 9.03 13.66 29.15
N ALA A 476 10.13 14.34 28.85
CA ALA A 476 10.23 15.79 28.97
C ALA A 476 9.26 16.51 28.01
N ALA A 477 9.04 15.97 26.80
CA ALA A 477 8.04 16.52 25.87
C ALA A 477 6.60 16.33 26.37
N LEU A 478 6.28 15.18 26.98
CA LEU A 478 4.98 14.91 27.62
C LEU A 478 4.72 15.86 28.80
N GLU A 479 5.72 16.07 29.66
CA GLU A 479 5.62 17.04 30.76
C GLU A 479 5.37 18.45 30.22
N ARG A 480 6.11 18.87 29.19
CA ARG A 480 5.96 20.19 28.58
C ARG A 480 4.62 20.43 27.89
N LEU A 481 4.12 19.46 27.12
CA LEU A 481 2.91 19.62 26.29
C LEU A 481 1.62 19.31 27.04
N HIS A 482 1.66 18.39 28.01
CA HIS A 482 0.47 17.85 28.66
C HIS A 482 0.55 17.86 30.19
N GLY A 483 1.63 18.39 30.79
CA GLY A 483 1.80 18.42 32.25
C GLY A 483 1.94 17.04 32.88
N TYR A 484 2.33 16.03 32.09
CA TYR A 484 2.43 14.64 32.53
C TYR A 484 3.46 14.46 33.67
N LYS A 485 3.07 13.75 34.74
CA LYS A 485 3.94 13.39 35.87
C LYS A 485 3.83 11.88 36.13
N ALA A 486 4.95 11.20 36.36
CA ALA A 486 5.01 9.73 36.47
C ALA A 486 4.11 9.13 37.56
N ASP A 487 3.71 9.93 38.57
CA ASP A 487 2.91 9.47 39.70
C ASP A 487 1.38 9.64 39.51
N THR A 488 0.92 10.16 38.38
CA THR A 488 -0.51 10.13 38.04
C THR A 488 -0.87 8.82 37.35
N ILE A 489 -0.80 7.70 38.08
CA ILE A 489 -1.63 6.54 37.75
C ILE A 489 -3.06 7.06 37.82
N SER A 490 -3.75 7.06 36.69
CA SER A 490 -5.11 7.57 36.48
C SER A 490 -6.05 7.19 37.63
N ALA A 491 -6.11 8.03 38.67
CA ALA A 491 -7.12 7.99 39.70
C ALA A 491 -8.39 8.64 39.13
N GLN A 492 -9.00 7.97 38.16
CA GLN A 492 -10.44 8.00 38.02
C GLN A 492 -10.91 6.55 37.92
N PRO A 493 -11.46 5.98 39.01
CA PRO A 493 -12.43 4.92 38.84
C PRO A 493 -13.57 5.52 38.03
N THR A 494 -13.88 4.93 36.88
CA THR A 494 -15.19 5.15 36.25
C THR A 494 -16.23 4.68 37.25
N ALA A 495 -16.85 5.62 37.95
CA ALA A 495 -18.09 5.39 38.66
C ALA A 495 -19.20 5.10 37.64
N ALA A 496 -20.07 4.18 38.02
CA ALA A 496 -21.31 3.72 37.36
C ALA A 496 -21.17 2.55 36.36
N GLU A 497 -21.53 1.37 36.90
CA GLU A 497 -22.33 0.25 36.34
C GLU A 497 -21.95 -0.39 34.99
#